data_AF-A0A956ESJ4-F1
#
_entry.id   AF-A0A956ESJ4-F1
#
_cell.length_a   1.000
_cell.length_b   1.000
_cell.length_c   1.000
_cell.angle_alpha   90.00
_cell.angle_beta   90.00
_cell.angle_gamma   90.00
#
_symmetry.space_group_name_H-M   'P 1'
#
loop_
_entity.id
_entity.type
_entity.pdbx_description
1 polymer ?
#
loop_
_entity_poly.entity_id
_entity_poly.type
_entity_poly.pdbx_seq_one_letter_code
_entity_poly.pdbx_strand_id
1 'polypeptide(L)'
;TIRLADVDGDGRADLCARESEALRCYLFDGTGFSKRLDGPALPAPGMQSRSALASIRMADLDGDGKSDFCVASESGMECWLATDGGFDRQVLGPKLPATDGWHKPDSYRTLRFGDINGDNRADICGRSNRGFACWPYEGGGFGWELAGPTWSDAQGWNVPERYQSIRLAGSFGGGEVGPQGSAGTGGTAGVPNAGSGGSQAAAAASDSSCSCRLPGNTSTSQSDYPMMLLGLTLCGLVARRRRSG
;
A
#
# COMPACT_ATOMS: atom_id res chain seq x y z
N THR A 1 6.96 14.38 9.64
CA THR A 1 5.99 13.49 8.98
C THR A 1 5.06 12.97 10.05
N ILE A 2 3.75 12.91 9.76
CA ILE A 2 2.71 12.37 10.66
C ILE A 2 2.02 11.22 9.91
N ARG A 3 1.70 10.15 10.64
CA ARG A 3 1.01 8.95 10.16
C ARG A 3 -0.08 8.55 11.16
N LEU A 4 -1.15 7.99 10.61
CA LEU A 4 -2.15 7.25 11.36
C LEU A 4 -1.89 5.77 11.10
N ALA A 5 -1.74 4.98 12.15
CA ALA A 5 -1.41 3.56 12.08
C ALA A 5 -1.80 2.90 13.40
N ASP A 6 -2.29 1.66 13.37
CA ASP A 6 -2.59 0.88 14.57
C ASP A 6 -1.30 0.23 15.07
N VAL A 7 -0.61 0.84 16.05
CA VAL A 7 0.71 0.37 16.50
C VAL A 7 0.64 -0.47 17.77
N ASP A 8 -0.51 -0.54 18.43
CA ASP A 8 -0.75 -1.40 19.58
C ASP A 8 -1.65 -2.61 19.29
N GLY A 9 -2.19 -2.72 18.07
CA GLY A 9 -2.92 -3.87 17.55
C GLY A 9 -4.36 -3.95 18.06
N ASP A 10 -4.93 -2.82 18.50
CA ASP A 10 -6.29 -2.77 19.05
C ASP A 10 -7.39 -2.57 17.99
N GLY A 11 -6.99 -2.49 16.71
CA GLY A 11 -7.86 -2.27 15.56
C GLY A 11 -8.17 -0.79 15.29
N ARG A 12 -7.54 0.15 16.02
CA ARG A 12 -7.78 1.60 15.87
C ARG A 12 -6.48 2.31 15.52
N ALA A 13 -6.62 3.43 14.81
CA ALA A 13 -5.45 4.17 14.39
C ALA A 13 -4.91 5.07 15.51
N ASP A 14 -3.60 4.96 15.75
CA ASP A 14 -2.81 5.81 16.62
C ASP A 14 -2.17 6.98 15.86
N LEU A 15 -1.72 7.99 16.60
CA LEU A 15 -1.06 9.17 16.03
C LEU A 15 0.46 9.05 16.16
N CYS A 16 1.13 8.76 15.05
CA CYS A 16 2.58 8.65 15.01
C CYS A 16 3.22 9.83 14.29
N ALA A 17 4.21 10.45 14.90
CA ALA A 17 4.94 11.56 14.34
C ALA A 17 6.45 11.37 14.48
N ARG A 18 7.18 11.79 13.44
CA ARG A 18 8.61 12.06 13.58
C ARG A 18 8.77 13.41 14.29
N GLU A 19 9.27 13.35 15.52
CA GLU A 19 9.68 14.52 16.29
C GLU A 19 11.15 14.88 16.00
N SER A 20 11.74 15.80 16.76
CA SER A 20 13.11 16.27 16.54
C SER A 20 14.16 15.17 16.72
N GLU A 21 13.90 14.22 17.61
CA GLU A 21 14.91 13.22 18.06
C GLU A 21 14.46 11.76 17.91
N ALA A 22 13.17 11.49 17.67
CA ALA A 22 12.63 10.15 17.58
C ALA A 22 11.33 10.07 16.79
N LEU A 23 10.94 8.85 16.42
CA LEU A 23 9.54 8.54 16.19
C LEU A 23 8.83 8.48 17.54
N ARG A 24 7.66 9.11 17.65
CA ARG A 24 6.77 8.95 18.80
C ARG A 24 5.35 8.65 18.33
N CYS A 25 4.73 7.68 18.96
CA CYS A 25 3.35 7.29 18.70
C CYS A 25 2.52 7.53 19.96
N TYR A 26 1.42 8.25 19.81
CA TYR A 26 0.44 8.46 20.86
C TYR A 26 -0.75 7.55 20.58
N LEU A 27 -1.10 6.70 21.56
CA LEU A 27 -2.07 5.62 21.38
C LEU A 27 -3.49 6.09 21.65
N PHE A 28 -4.43 5.70 20.80
CA PHE A 28 -5.83 6.04 20.96
C PHE A 28 -6.55 5.06 21.89
N ASP A 29 -6.86 5.49 23.11
CA ASP A 29 -7.53 4.67 24.13
C ASP A 29 -9.06 4.60 23.98
N GLY A 30 -9.61 5.11 22.87
CA GLY A 30 -11.06 5.24 22.65
C GLY A 30 -11.62 6.60 23.08
N THR A 31 -10.90 7.36 23.90
CA THR A 31 -11.30 8.69 24.38
C THR A 31 -10.27 9.78 24.11
N GLY A 32 -9.01 9.42 23.95
CA GLY A 32 -7.92 10.35 23.67
C GLY A 32 -6.58 9.64 23.44
N PHE A 33 -5.50 10.42 23.54
CA PHE A 33 -4.14 10.05 23.18
C PHE A 33 -3.19 10.11 24.39
N SER A 34 -3.55 9.40 25.47
CA SER A 34 -2.93 9.57 26.79
C SER A 34 -1.65 8.75 26.99
N LYS A 35 -1.52 7.60 26.30
CA LYS A 35 -0.33 6.73 26.33
C LYS A 35 0.57 7.00 25.15
N ARG A 36 1.88 6.77 25.32
CA ARG A 36 2.90 6.96 24.30
C ARG A 36 3.77 5.72 24.15
N LEU A 37 4.08 5.35 22.91
CA LEU A 37 5.18 4.44 22.55
C LEU A 37 6.30 5.24 21.91
N ASP A 38 7.52 5.00 22.39
CA ASP A 38 8.73 5.58 21.81
C ASP A 38 9.27 4.65 20.72
N GLY A 39 9.60 5.24 19.57
CA GLY A 39 10.23 4.53 18.47
C GLY A 39 11.73 4.84 18.35
N PRO A 40 12.35 4.43 17.23
CA PRO A 40 13.78 4.64 17.02
C PRO A 40 14.13 6.13 17.01
N ALA A 41 15.37 6.43 17.38
CA ALA A 41 15.93 7.78 17.29
C ALA A 41 15.94 8.26 15.83
N LEU A 42 15.41 9.46 15.58
CA LEU A 42 15.29 10.06 14.26
C LEU A 42 15.64 11.56 14.31
N PRO A 43 16.47 12.06 13.38
CA PRO A 43 17.07 11.31 12.29
C PRO A 43 18.31 10.54 12.77
N ALA A 44 18.34 9.22 12.55
CA ALA A 44 19.54 8.40 12.74
C ALA A 44 20.61 8.74 11.68
N PRO A 45 21.89 8.37 11.87
CA PRO A 45 22.90 8.44 10.81
C PRO A 45 22.37 7.80 9.51
N GLY A 46 22.49 8.50 8.37
CA GLY A 46 21.98 8.04 7.08
C GLY A 46 20.50 8.35 6.78
N MET A 47 19.74 8.97 7.70
CA MET A 47 18.32 9.37 7.51
C MET A 47 18.10 10.89 7.52
N GLN A 48 19.16 11.67 7.32
CA GLN A 48 19.12 13.13 7.36
C GLN A 48 18.52 13.74 6.09
N SER A 49 18.46 12.96 5.00
CA SER A 49 18.04 13.44 3.70
C SER A 49 16.52 13.67 3.64
N ARG A 50 16.11 14.66 2.84
CA ARG A 50 14.68 14.94 2.61
C ARG A 50 13.94 13.73 2.02
N SER A 51 14.62 12.92 1.21
CA SER A 51 14.09 11.67 0.65
C SER A 51 13.81 10.65 1.75
N ALA A 52 14.75 10.46 2.69
CA ALA A 52 14.56 9.59 3.85
C ALA A 52 13.32 10.03 4.66
N LEU A 53 13.25 11.30 5.03
CA LEU A 53 12.16 11.82 5.86
C LEU A 53 10.77 11.74 5.19
N ALA A 54 10.72 11.82 3.86
CA ALA A 54 9.47 11.72 3.08
C ALA A 54 9.09 10.27 2.70
N SER A 55 9.99 9.32 2.95
CA SER A 55 9.77 7.89 2.70
C SER A 55 9.11 7.16 3.87
N ILE A 56 8.97 7.77 5.05
CA ILE A 56 8.34 7.16 6.23
C ILE A 56 6.98 6.53 5.88
N ARG A 57 6.82 5.24 6.19
CA ARG A 57 5.60 4.43 6.06
C ARG A 57 5.39 3.61 7.32
N MET A 58 4.14 3.18 7.51
CA MET A 58 3.75 2.25 8.56
C MET A 58 2.83 1.18 7.97
N ALA A 59 3.06 -0.08 8.33
CA ALA A 59 2.30 -1.26 7.90
C ALA A 59 2.70 -2.48 8.74
N ASP A 60 1.80 -3.45 8.86
CA ASP A 60 2.03 -4.73 9.55
C ASP A 60 2.95 -5.63 8.72
N LEU A 61 4.25 -5.57 9.01
CA LEU A 61 5.30 -6.27 8.26
C LEU A 61 5.40 -7.73 8.69
N ASP A 62 5.18 -8.07 9.95
CA ASP A 62 5.35 -9.44 10.44
C ASP A 62 4.05 -10.22 10.68
N GLY A 63 2.90 -9.58 10.48
CA GLY A 63 1.57 -10.19 10.51
C GLY A 63 1.02 -10.34 11.92
N ASP A 64 1.53 -9.59 12.90
CA ASP A 64 1.09 -9.65 14.29
C ASP A 64 -0.12 -8.74 14.61
N GLY A 65 -0.58 -7.98 13.61
CA GLY A 65 -1.69 -7.04 13.72
C GLY A 65 -1.29 -5.63 14.14
N LYS A 66 -0.01 -5.37 14.41
CA LYS A 66 0.53 -4.05 14.75
C LYS A 66 1.23 -3.44 13.53
N SER A 67 1.17 -2.13 13.41
CA SER A 67 1.80 -1.40 12.33
C SER A 67 3.26 -1.09 12.66
N ASP A 68 4.16 -1.66 11.86
CA ASP A 68 5.59 -1.45 11.97
C ASP A 68 6.03 -0.15 11.34
N PHE A 69 7.19 0.37 11.74
CA PHE A 69 7.74 1.61 11.22
C PHE A 69 8.83 1.34 10.18
N CYS A 70 8.72 1.94 9.00
CA CYS A 70 9.74 1.82 7.96
C CYS A 70 10.13 3.16 7.34
N VAL A 71 11.41 3.33 7.03
CA VAL A 71 11.98 4.52 6.41
C VAL A 71 13.12 4.14 5.47
N ALA A 72 13.24 4.83 4.34
CA ALA A 72 14.40 4.72 3.48
C ALA A 72 15.57 5.52 4.06
N SER A 73 16.77 4.97 3.97
CA SER A 73 18.05 5.58 4.30
C SER A 73 19.01 5.42 3.13
N GLU A 74 20.25 5.91 3.30
CA GLU A 74 21.34 5.66 2.36
C GLU A 74 21.69 4.16 2.23
N SER A 75 21.36 3.35 3.25
CA SER A 75 21.61 1.91 3.29
C SER A 75 20.50 1.07 2.63
N GLY A 76 19.39 1.68 2.22
CA GLY A 76 18.19 0.98 1.73
C GLY A 76 16.97 1.26 2.60
N MET A 77 15.99 0.37 2.58
CA MET A 77 14.90 0.43 3.56
C MET A 77 15.38 -0.08 4.92
N GLU A 78 14.96 0.58 5.98
CA GLU A 78 15.12 0.14 7.36
C GLU A 78 13.75 0.16 8.04
N CYS A 79 13.44 -0.93 8.74
CA CYS A 79 12.17 -1.13 9.42
C CYS A 79 12.40 -1.50 10.88
N TRP A 80 11.44 -1.18 11.75
CA TRP A 80 11.41 -1.58 13.14
C TRP A 80 10.03 -2.14 13.45
N LEU A 81 10.01 -3.35 14.01
CA LEU A 81 8.77 -4.04 14.35
C LEU A 81 8.18 -3.46 15.64
N ALA A 82 6.89 -3.17 15.61
CA ALA A 82 6.12 -2.72 16.74
C ALA A 82 5.91 -3.87 17.73
N THR A 83 6.00 -3.54 19.01
CA THR A 83 5.74 -4.44 20.12
C THR A 83 5.05 -3.64 21.22
N ASP A 84 4.55 -4.30 22.26
CA ASP A 84 3.97 -3.60 23.40
C ASP A 84 4.97 -2.67 24.12
N GLY A 85 6.28 -2.91 23.95
CA GLY A 85 7.37 -2.10 24.50
C GLY A 85 7.84 -0.94 23.61
N GLY A 86 7.38 -0.86 22.36
CA GLY A 86 7.89 0.09 21.36
C GLY A 86 8.45 -0.63 20.13
N PHE A 87 9.55 -0.12 19.57
CA PHE A 87 10.07 -0.51 18.25
C PHE A 87 11.49 -1.10 18.32
N ASP A 88 11.67 -2.16 19.11
CA ASP A 88 13.02 -2.61 19.52
C ASP A 88 13.72 -3.56 18.52
N ARG A 89 12.97 -4.18 17.59
CA ARG A 89 13.53 -5.12 16.62
C ARG A 89 13.67 -4.48 15.24
N GLN A 90 14.90 -4.15 14.86
CA GLN A 90 15.20 -3.65 13.52
C GLN A 90 15.23 -4.78 12.48
N VAL A 91 14.67 -4.54 11.31
CA VAL A 91 14.79 -5.35 10.10
C VAL A 91 15.34 -4.51 8.96
N LEU A 92 16.35 -5.04 8.27
CA LEU A 92 16.90 -4.40 7.07
C LEU A 92 16.12 -4.82 5.83
N GLY A 93 15.74 -3.82 5.05
CA GLY A 93 14.99 -3.97 3.81
C GLY A 93 15.84 -3.94 2.54
N PRO A 94 15.19 -3.89 1.37
CA PRO A 94 15.87 -3.88 0.08
C PRO A 94 16.80 -2.67 -0.06
N LYS A 95 17.88 -2.86 -0.83
CA LYS A 95 18.76 -1.75 -1.23
C LYS A 95 18.03 -0.83 -2.18
N LEU A 96 18.12 0.47 -1.92
CA LEU A 96 17.49 1.52 -2.71
C LEU A 96 18.57 2.49 -3.25
N PRO A 97 19.43 2.04 -4.18
CA PRO A 97 20.59 2.82 -4.59
C PRO A 97 20.20 4.09 -5.36
N ALA A 98 20.99 5.15 -5.20
CA ALA A 98 20.76 6.40 -5.90
C ALA A 98 20.84 6.26 -7.43
N THR A 99 21.62 5.30 -7.94
CA THR A 99 21.72 4.97 -9.38
C THR A 99 20.38 4.55 -9.99
N ASP A 100 19.49 3.97 -9.18
CA ASP A 100 18.14 3.56 -9.58
C ASP A 100 17.10 4.67 -9.35
N GLY A 101 17.54 5.86 -8.97
CA GLY A 101 16.68 7.03 -8.80
C GLY A 101 15.97 7.12 -7.45
N TRP A 102 16.25 6.24 -6.49
CA TRP A 102 15.56 6.23 -5.18
C TRP A 102 15.73 7.49 -4.33
N HIS A 103 16.73 8.33 -4.62
CA HIS A 103 16.90 9.65 -4.01
C HIS A 103 15.89 10.70 -4.52
N LYS A 104 15.16 10.41 -5.60
CA LYS A 104 14.23 11.33 -6.27
C LYS A 104 12.80 11.23 -5.72
N PRO A 105 12.06 12.35 -5.63
CA PRO A 105 10.66 12.36 -5.17
C PRO A 105 9.70 11.48 -5.97
N ASP A 106 9.96 11.29 -7.26
CA ASP A 106 9.17 10.42 -8.15
C ASP A 106 9.36 8.92 -7.89
N SER A 107 10.30 8.56 -7.01
CA SER A 107 10.64 7.18 -6.66
C SER A 107 10.35 6.89 -5.19
N TYR A 108 10.98 7.57 -4.22
CA TYR A 108 10.75 7.28 -2.79
C TYR A 108 9.31 7.56 -2.32
N ARG A 109 8.55 8.42 -3.01
CA ARG A 109 7.12 8.65 -2.68
C ARG A 109 6.23 7.51 -3.13
N THR A 110 6.72 6.62 -3.98
CA THR A 110 5.96 5.50 -4.54
C THR A 110 5.99 4.26 -3.66
N LEU A 111 6.90 4.19 -2.67
CA LEU A 111 6.98 3.07 -1.73
C LEU A 111 5.63 2.81 -1.04
N ARG A 112 5.11 1.59 -1.19
CA ARG A 112 3.89 1.04 -0.59
C ARG A 112 4.23 -0.28 0.10
N PHE A 113 3.38 -0.65 1.05
CA PHE A 113 3.53 -1.83 1.89
C PHE A 113 2.24 -2.62 1.83
N GLY A 114 2.23 -3.81 1.26
CA GLY A 114 1.04 -4.66 1.19
C GLY A 114 1.39 -6.09 0.85
N ASP A 115 0.56 -7.03 1.31
CA ASP A 115 0.72 -8.46 1.07
C ASP A 115 0.46 -8.79 -0.41
N ILE A 116 1.50 -9.21 -1.12
CA ILE A 116 1.40 -9.62 -2.53
C ILE A 116 1.46 -11.13 -2.71
N ASN A 117 1.75 -11.89 -1.65
CA ASN A 117 1.99 -13.33 -1.72
C ASN A 117 0.93 -14.17 -0.95
N GLY A 118 0.04 -13.52 -0.19
CA GLY A 118 -1.06 -14.10 0.58
C GLY A 118 -0.64 -14.68 1.93
N ASP A 119 0.49 -14.26 2.51
CA ASP A 119 1.00 -14.76 3.79
C ASP A 119 0.57 -13.91 5.00
N ASN A 120 -0.29 -12.91 4.79
CA ASN A 120 -0.75 -11.93 5.77
C ASN A 120 0.35 -11.03 6.35
N ARG A 121 1.47 -10.87 5.64
CA ARG A 121 2.56 -9.96 6.01
C ARG A 121 2.73 -8.92 4.93
N ALA A 122 2.98 -7.67 5.31
CA ALA A 122 3.16 -6.63 4.30
C ALA A 122 4.48 -6.82 3.55
N ASP A 123 4.45 -6.68 2.22
CA ASP A 123 5.64 -6.67 1.38
C ASP A 123 5.94 -5.25 0.91
N ILE A 124 7.21 -4.95 0.59
CA ILE A 124 7.58 -3.63 0.07
C ILE A 124 7.43 -3.62 -1.43
N CYS A 125 6.71 -2.64 -1.96
CA CYS A 125 6.61 -2.39 -3.40
C CYS A 125 6.93 -0.93 -3.72
N GLY A 126 7.56 -0.67 -4.85
CA GLY A 126 7.85 0.69 -5.27
C GLY A 126 8.34 0.78 -6.70
N ARG A 127 8.39 2.01 -7.17
CA ARG A 127 8.80 2.36 -8.52
C ARG A 127 10.09 3.15 -8.48
N SER A 128 11.03 2.73 -9.32
CA SER A 128 12.34 3.35 -9.54
C SER A 128 12.44 3.92 -10.95
N ASN A 129 13.62 4.40 -11.35
CA ASN A 129 13.86 4.78 -12.74
C ASN A 129 13.85 3.57 -13.70
N ARG A 130 14.09 2.35 -13.19
CA ARG A 130 14.13 1.09 -13.96
C ARG A 130 12.75 0.48 -14.16
N GLY A 131 11.85 0.69 -13.21
CA GLY A 131 10.47 0.19 -13.26
C GLY A 131 9.87 -0.07 -11.89
N PHE A 132 8.77 -0.82 -11.85
CA PHE A 132 8.13 -1.22 -10.60
C PHE A 132 8.73 -2.54 -10.11
N ALA A 133 8.92 -2.68 -8.80
CA ALA A 133 9.40 -3.91 -8.18
C ALA A 133 8.81 -4.09 -6.78
N CYS A 134 8.80 -5.34 -6.32
CA CYS A 134 8.39 -5.70 -4.97
C CYS A 134 9.39 -6.64 -4.31
N TRP A 135 9.40 -6.65 -2.98
CA TRP A 135 10.27 -7.47 -2.14
C TRP A 135 9.43 -8.08 -1.03
N PRO A 136 9.21 -9.41 -1.06
CA PRO A 136 8.45 -10.10 -0.03
C PRO A 136 9.13 -10.07 1.33
N TYR A 137 8.38 -9.99 2.42
CA TYR A 137 8.92 -10.19 3.76
C TYR A 137 9.01 -11.67 4.12
N GLU A 138 10.15 -12.10 4.67
CA GLU A 138 10.44 -13.52 4.94
C GLU A 138 10.68 -13.81 6.44
N GLY A 139 10.15 -12.98 7.36
CA GLY A 139 10.18 -13.24 8.81
C GLY A 139 11.41 -12.71 9.57
N GLY A 140 12.32 -12.04 8.87
CA GLY A 140 13.48 -11.36 9.47
C GLY A 140 14.27 -10.49 8.50
N GLY A 141 13.72 -10.27 7.31
CA GLY A 141 14.36 -9.64 6.18
C GLY A 141 13.45 -9.74 4.97
N PHE A 142 13.96 -9.31 3.83
CA PHE A 142 13.21 -9.28 2.59
C PHE A 142 13.87 -10.17 1.55
N GLY A 143 13.02 -10.83 0.76
CA GLY A 143 13.40 -11.71 -0.33
C GLY A 143 14.00 -10.95 -1.52
N TRP A 144 14.13 -11.69 -2.61
CA TRP A 144 14.66 -11.18 -3.88
C TRP A 144 13.69 -10.18 -4.56
N GLU A 145 14.24 -9.35 -5.45
CA GLU A 145 13.47 -8.36 -6.22
C GLU A 145 12.53 -9.05 -7.21
N LEU A 146 11.23 -8.99 -6.93
CA LEU A 146 10.19 -9.37 -7.88
C LEU A 146 10.00 -8.23 -8.89
N ALA A 147 10.36 -8.47 -10.14
CA ALA A 147 10.16 -7.51 -11.21
C ALA A 147 8.66 -7.32 -11.51
N GLY A 148 8.18 -6.08 -11.42
CA GLY A 148 6.86 -5.68 -11.88
C GLY A 148 6.85 -5.15 -13.31
N PRO A 149 5.78 -4.47 -13.72
CA PRO A 149 5.73 -3.79 -15.01
C PRO A 149 6.85 -2.76 -15.16
N THR A 150 7.28 -2.54 -16.40
CA THR A 150 8.44 -1.69 -16.70
C THR A 150 8.30 -0.25 -16.21
N TRP A 151 7.09 0.29 -16.01
CA TRP A 151 6.72 1.64 -15.51
C TRP A 151 7.87 2.60 -15.13
N SER A 152 8.74 2.91 -16.10
CA SER A 152 10.07 3.47 -15.89
C SER A 152 10.11 4.96 -16.22
N ASP A 153 11.24 5.62 -15.93
CA ASP A 153 11.47 7.01 -16.34
C ASP A 153 11.40 7.11 -17.88
N ALA A 154 11.99 6.14 -18.58
CA ALA A 154 11.99 6.07 -20.05
C ALA A 154 10.59 5.93 -20.65
N GLN A 155 9.64 5.37 -19.89
CA GLN A 155 8.23 5.26 -20.28
C GLN A 155 7.36 6.43 -19.76
N GLY A 156 7.98 7.44 -19.15
CA GLY A 156 7.32 8.66 -18.68
C GLY A 156 6.58 8.50 -17.35
N TRP A 157 6.91 7.50 -16.53
CA TRP A 157 6.26 7.27 -15.23
C TRP A 157 6.79 8.15 -14.09
N ASN A 158 7.74 9.04 -14.38
CA ASN A 158 8.28 10.02 -13.45
C ASN A 158 7.48 11.33 -13.36
N VAL A 159 6.39 11.45 -14.12
CA VAL A 159 5.51 12.62 -14.02
C VAL A 159 4.56 12.51 -12.81
N PRO A 160 4.24 13.62 -12.12
CA PRO A 160 3.37 13.64 -10.94
C PRO A 160 2.06 12.88 -11.10
N GLU A 161 1.41 13.01 -12.25
CA GLU A 161 0.11 12.42 -12.55
C GLU A 161 0.14 10.88 -12.49
N ARG A 162 1.32 10.27 -12.67
CA ARG A 162 1.51 8.83 -12.66
C ARG A 162 2.09 8.33 -11.34
N TYR A 163 3.25 8.82 -10.91
CA TYR A 163 3.87 8.26 -9.70
C TYR A 163 3.07 8.56 -8.42
N GLN A 164 2.27 9.63 -8.40
CA GLN A 164 1.42 9.96 -7.24
C GLN A 164 0.09 9.18 -7.24
N SER A 165 -0.28 8.57 -8.36
CA SER A 165 -1.46 7.71 -8.46
C SER A 165 -1.22 6.30 -7.93
N ILE A 166 0.04 5.90 -7.72
CA ILE A 166 0.40 4.63 -7.09
C ILE A 166 -0.15 4.66 -5.66
N ARG A 167 -1.14 3.83 -5.38
CA ARG A 167 -1.77 3.67 -4.07
C ARG A 167 -1.96 2.19 -3.83
N LEU A 168 -2.04 1.85 -2.56
CA LEU A 168 -2.46 0.53 -2.15
C LEU A 168 -3.97 0.59 -1.90
N ALA A 169 -4.69 -0.41 -2.38
CA ALA A 169 -6.11 -0.58 -2.12
C ALA A 169 -6.30 -1.93 -1.42
N GLY A 170 -7.08 -1.95 -0.35
CA GLY A 170 -7.24 -3.10 0.54
C GLY A 170 -7.02 -2.72 1.99
N SER A 171 -7.74 -3.37 2.90
CA SER A 171 -7.51 -3.23 4.33
C SER A 171 -6.37 -4.18 4.71
N PHE A 172 -5.28 -3.61 5.25
CA PHE A 172 -4.32 -4.35 6.07
C PHE A 172 -4.68 -4.00 7.50
N GLY A 173 -5.57 -4.79 8.09
CA GLY A 173 -6.10 -4.56 9.42
C GLY A 173 -6.95 -5.75 9.82
N GLY A 174 -6.51 -6.44 10.87
CA GLY A 174 -7.21 -7.56 11.48
C GLY A 174 -8.68 -7.19 11.74
N GLY A 175 -9.59 -8.03 11.23
CA GLY A 175 -11.00 -7.69 11.28
C GLY A 175 -11.92 -8.76 10.69
N GLU A 176 -11.63 -10.04 10.96
CA GLU A 176 -12.64 -11.08 11.24
C GLU A 176 -11.89 -12.39 11.51
N VAL A 177 -11.62 -12.69 12.79
CA VAL A 177 -11.62 -14.10 13.19
C VAL A 177 -13.10 -14.49 13.27
N GLY A 178 -13.69 -14.75 12.10
CA GLY A 178 -14.91 -15.56 12.05
C GLY A 178 -14.62 -16.88 12.78
N PRO A 179 -15.59 -17.51 13.47
CA PRO A 179 -15.32 -18.71 14.23
C PRO A 179 -14.70 -19.74 13.29
N GLN A 180 -13.42 -20.03 13.53
CA GLN A 180 -12.70 -21.13 12.90
C GLN A 180 -13.56 -22.37 13.16
N GLY A 181 -14.30 -22.79 12.13
CA GLY A 181 -15.09 -24.00 12.16
C GLY A 181 -14.18 -25.12 12.63
N SER A 182 -14.46 -25.61 13.82
CA SER A 182 -13.75 -26.73 14.44
C SER A 182 -13.53 -27.81 13.40
N ALA A 183 -12.28 -28.24 13.24
CA ALA A 183 -11.89 -29.41 12.48
C ALA A 183 -12.83 -30.58 12.81
N GLY A 184 -13.76 -30.86 11.89
CA GLY A 184 -14.66 -31.99 11.98
C GLY A 184 -13.89 -33.26 11.67
N THR A 185 -13.58 -34.02 12.72
CA THR A 185 -13.17 -35.41 12.59
C THR A 185 -14.31 -36.23 11.98
N GLY A 186 -13.94 -37.19 11.13
CA GLY A 186 -14.88 -37.97 10.33
C GLY A 186 -15.89 -38.76 11.17
N GLY A 187 -17.11 -38.86 10.61
CA GLY A 187 -18.18 -39.72 11.13
C GLY A 187 -19.27 -39.87 10.09
N THR A 188 -19.28 -41.01 9.40
CA THR A 188 -20.36 -41.47 8.53
C THR A 188 -21.62 -41.77 9.33
N ALA A 189 -22.79 -41.29 8.88
CA ALA A 189 -24.05 -42.05 8.73
C ALA A 189 -25.31 -41.15 8.80
N GLY A 190 -26.25 -41.41 7.88
CA GLY A 190 -27.69 -41.33 8.17
C GLY A 190 -28.45 -40.11 7.67
N VAL A 191 -29.11 -40.25 6.52
CA VAL A 191 -30.33 -39.49 6.19
C VAL A 191 -31.53 -40.33 6.68
N PRO A 192 -32.50 -39.74 7.41
CA PRO A 192 -33.83 -39.57 6.81
C PRO A 192 -34.54 -38.25 7.16
N ASN A 193 -35.71 -38.13 6.54
CA ASN A 193 -36.49 -36.96 6.14
C ASN A 193 -37.50 -36.42 7.19
N ALA A 194 -37.85 -35.14 7.01
CA ALA A 194 -39.10 -34.40 7.30
C ALA A 194 -39.80 -34.44 8.69
N GLY A 195 -40.18 -33.24 9.19
CA GLY A 195 -41.45 -33.06 9.91
C GLY A 195 -41.51 -32.00 11.02
N SER A 196 -42.21 -30.89 10.72
CA SER A 196 -43.06 -30.04 11.60
C SER A 196 -42.50 -29.29 12.84
N GLY A 197 -42.64 -27.95 12.79
CA GLY A 197 -43.66 -27.25 13.60
C GLY A 197 -43.24 -26.49 14.87
N GLY A 198 -43.16 -25.14 14.76
CA GLY A 198 -43.49 -24.12 15.77
C GLY A 198 -42.58 -23.97 17.00
N SER A 199 -42.36 -22.82 17.62
CA SER A 199 -42.80 -21.44 17.39
C SER A 199 -42.10 -20.54 18.44
N GLN A 200 -41.80 -19.29 18.07
CA GLN A 200 -41.55 -18.10 18.93
C GLN A 200 -40.25 -18.10 19.78
N ALA A 201 -39.53 -17.01 20.01
CA ALA A 201 -39.55 -15.61 19.59
C ALA A 201 -38.18 -15.00 19.92
N ALA A 202 -37.74 -13.97 19.18
CA ALA A 202 -37.19 -12.70 19.70
C ALA A 202 -36.22 -12.00 18.73
N ALA A 203 -36.43 -10.68 18.67
CA ALA A 203 -35.47 -9.63 18.35
C ALA A 203 -34.92 -9.53 16.92
N ALA A 204 -35.49 -8.55 16.20
CA ALA A 204 -34.96 -7.98 14.98
C ALA A 204 -33.54 -7.42 15.21
N ALA A 205 -32.55 -7.99 14.54
CA ALA A 205 -31.32 -7.28 14.20
C ALA A 205 -31.61 -6.45 12.95
N SER A 206 -31.48 -5.13 13.06
CA SER A 206 -31.53 -4.22 11.93
C SER A 206 -30.23 -4.35 11.14
N ASP A 207 -30.21 -5.24 10.15
CA ASP A 207 -29.17 -5.27 9.12
C ASP A 207 -29.23 -3.97 8.31
N SER A 208 -28.38 -3.03 8.68
CA SER A 208 -28.13 -1.82 7.91
C SER A 208 -27.13 -2.14 6.80
N SER A 209 -27.55 -2.97 5.85
CA SER A 209 -26.79 -3.14 4.61
C SER A 209 -26.96 -1.88 3.76
N CYS A 210 -25.96 -1.01 3.74
CA CYS A 210 -25.88 0.06 2.74
C CYS A 210 -25.65 -0.56 1.35
N SER A 211 -26.75 -0.85 0.65
CA SER A 211 -26.73 -1.23 -0.77
C SER A 211 -26.69 0.03 -1.63
N CYS A 212 -25.55 0.33 -2.23
CA CYS A 212 -25.48 1.30 -3.32
C CYS A 212 -26.07 0.66 -4.60
N ARG A 213 -27.34 0.92 -4.89
CA ARG A 213 -27.95 0.62 -6.20
C ARG A 213 -27.39 1.56 -7.26
N LEU A 214 -26.71 1.02 -8.26
CA LEU A 214 -26.46 1.73 -9.51
C LEU A 214 -27.79 1.81 -10.30
N PRO A 215 -28.16 2.97 -10.88
CA PRO A 215 -29.26 3.02 -11.84
C PRO A 215 -28.87 2.21 -13.08
N GLY A 216 -29.74 1.28 -13.47
CA GLY A 216 -29.55 0.44 -14.64
C GLY A 216 -29.48 1.27 -15.91
N ASN A 217 -28.48 0.99 -16.76
CA ASN A 217 -28.50 1.43 -18.13
C ASN A 217 -28.65 0.21 -19.03
N THR A 218 -29.80 0.18 -19.72
CA THR A 218 -30.19 -0.82 -20.70
C THR A 218 -29.24 -0.83 -21.88
N SER A 219 -28.82 -2.02 -22.27
CA SER A 219 -28.08 -2.27 -23.50
C SER A 219 -28.91 -1.90 -24.74
N THR A 220 -28.35 -1.05 -25.61
CA THR A 220 -28.69 -1.05 -27.03
C THR A 220 -27.42 -1.10 -27.84
N SER A 221 -27.26 -2.18 -28.61
CA SER A 221 -26.30 -2.31 -29.70
C SER A 221 -26.66 -1.36 -30.85
N GLN A 222 -25.69 -0.66 -31.41
CA GLN A 222 -25.40 -0.69 -32.86
C GLN A 222 -24.24 0.25 -33.21
N SER A 223 -23.44 -0.25 -34.15
CA SER A 223 -22.54 0.44 -35.07
C SER A 223 -22.80 1.92 -35.29
N ASP A 224 -21.74 2.74 -35.24
CA ASP A 224 -21.31 3.57 -36.38
C ASP A 224 -20.01 4.31 -36.04
N TYR A 225 -18.94 3.98 -36.76
CA TYR A 225 -17.69 4.73 -36.79
C TYR A 225 -17.76 5.77 -37.91
N PRO A 226 -17.55 7.07 -37.66
CA PRO A 226 -17.13 7.97 -38.71
C PRO A 226 -15.60 8.08 -38.72
N MET A 227 -15.04 7.57 -39.82
CA MET A 227 -13.76 7.99 -40.39
C MET A 227 -13.66 9.52 -40.44
N MET A 228 -12.62 10.10 -39.83
CA MET A 228 -12.15 11.43 -40.23
C MET A 228 -10.72 11.32 -40.78
N LEU A 229 -10.71 11.29 -42.11
CA LEU A 229 -9.58 11.54 -42.98
C LEU A 229 -9.36 13.06 -43.04
N LEU A 230 -8.17 13.52 -42.65
CA LEU A 230 -7.56 14.79 -43.07
C LEU A 230 -6.06 14.55 -42.91
N GLY A 231 -5.25 14.34 -43.94
CA GLY A 231 -5.19 15.08 -45.19
C GLY A 231 -3.78 15.68 -45.26
N LEU A 232 -2.77 14.85 -45.52
CA LEU A 232 -1.42 15.32 -45.87
C LEU A 232 -1.52 16.14 -47.16
N THR A 233 -0.96 17.36 -47.15
CA THR A 233 -0.51 18.01 -48.39
C THR A 233 0.91 18.52 -48.17
N LEU A 234 1.88 17.85 -48.80
CA LEU A 234 3.21 18.40 -49.07
C LEU A 234 3.09 19.40 -50.22
N CYS A 235 3.70 20.57 -50.08
CA CYS A 235 4.23 21.30 -51.23
C CYS A 235 5.54 21.96 -50.80
N GLY A 236 6.66 21.42 -51.30
CA GLY A 236 7.96 22.05 -51.20
C GLY A 236 8.16 23.01 -52.37
N LEU A 237 8.83 24.13 -52.13
CA LEU A 237 9.63 24.78 -53.17
C LEU A 237 10.83 25.48 -52.56
N VAL A 238 12.00 24.97 -52.96
CA VAL A 238 13.32 25.57 -52.84
C VAL A 238 13.47 26.62 -53.92
N ALA A 239 13.93 27.85 -53.61
CA ALA A 239 14.90 28.58 -54.45
C ALA A 239 15.41 29.90 -53.84
N ARG A 240 16.74 29.90 -53.64
CA ARG A 240 17.75 30.93 -53.95
C ARG A 240 17.79 32.29 -53.23
N ARG A 241 18.91 32.45 -52.51
CA ARG A 241 19.67 33.67 -52.25
C ARG A 241 19.78 34.58 -53.50
N ARG A 242 19.68 35.90 -53.26
CA ARG A 242 20.44 36.93 -53.99
C ARG A 242 21.12 37.88 -52.99
N ARG A 243 22.42 38.08 -53.19
CA ARG A 243 23.26 39.20 -52.71
C ARG A 243 23.08 40.38 -53.66
N SER A 244 23.10 41.61 -53.12
CA SER A 244 23.65 42.88 -53.66
C SER A 244 22.84 44.04 -53.04
N GLY A 245 23.40 45.10 -52.48
CA GLY A 245 24.79 45.54 -52.32
C GLY A 245 24.85 46.67 -51.30
#